data_AF-A0A7S2EIB0-F1
#
_entry.id   AF-A0A7S2EIB0-F1
#
_cell.length_a   1.000
_cell.length_b   1.000
_cell.length_c   1.000
_cell.angle_alpha   90.00
_cell.angle_beta   90.00
_cell.angle_gamma   90.00
#
_symmetry.space_group_name_H-M   'P 1'
#
loop_
_entity.id
_entity.type
_entity.pdbx_description
1 polymer ?
#
loop_
_entity_poly.entity_id
_entity_poly.type
_entity_poly.pdbx_seq_one_letter_code
_entity_poly.pdbx_strand_id
1 'polypeptide(L)'
;RGGGKKKRGRNGDEDDDGDDDDEPSVGDGDGDGGNKNKKKRRTGDANWMASHDGPLTPDDVRDAIVPLWREPYGRQLELKRDDMRRNSMTAVVRAVQKKFRTLEKECRRNGAKRDPPRQYGWVKGRGRIFVEEVGMAPRRVKYRNKAELTFGYRREGGAAAAAAAAATAAAVPAAAAEGEKTKEEKEKAAATEEAKGGDATEEAADAPEPKKEERENAKARENKDDEKENENEKERRVPSVGFLPRGWGSDVSRPHPLPNIPDEFCAVADILDRYLRDSPLPPYESRVHRGFWRQATLRSSARTGQVMCVFMHAPPGGGRGKRDCGSDDYTEVWEGERKRLIDLLTEGPLPKVVRDVGVPLEEKDKDKDKGRGTRSG
;
A
#
# COMPACT_ATOMS: atom_id res chain seq x y z
N ARG A 1 52.75 55.69 66.99
CA ARG A 1 53.42 56.36 65.85
C ARG A 1 52.96 55.68 64.56
N GLY A 2 52.20 56.41 63.72
CA GLY A 2 51.82 56.07 62.32
C GLY A 2 50.88 54.85 62.18
N GLY A 3 49.80 54.82 61.41
CA GLY A 3 49.19 55.62 60.34
C GLY A 3 48.26 54.61 59.62
N GLY A 4 47.12 54.89 59.00
CA GLY A 4 46.39 56.07 58.59
C GLY A 4 45.36 55.61 57.53
N LYS A 5 44.17 56.23 57.50
CA LYS A 5 43.27 56.49 56.33
C LYS A 5 42.72 55.25 55.55
N LYS A 6 41.44 55.16 55.17
CA LYS A 6 40.66 56.12 54.37
C LYS A 6 39.16 55.76 54.39
N LYS A 7 38.30 56.72 54.73
CA LYS A 7 36.88 56.81 54.36
C LYS A 7 36.74 57.55 53.02
N ARG A 8 35.85 57.10 52.13
CA ARG A 8 35.08 57.84 51.10
C ARG A 8 33.85 56.95 50.82
N GLY A 9 32.59 57.37 50.78
CA GLY A 9 31.93 58.58 50.23
C GLY A 9 30.97 58.06 49.15
N ARG A 10 29.65 58.02 49.36
CA ARG A 10 28.60 59.05 49.18
C ARG A 10 27.96 58.98 47.76
N ASN A 11 26.62 59.16 47.73
CA ASN A 11 25.72 59.43 46.59
C ASN A 11 25.32 58.18 45.77
N GLY A 12 24.05 57.87 45.48
CA GLY A 12 22.83 58.68 45.44
C GLY A 12 22.65 59.28 44.05
N ASP A 13 21.78 58.68 43.25
CA ASP A 13 21.09 59.14 42.01
C ASP A 13 20.16 57.93 41.65
N GLU A 14 18.84 57.94 41.79
CA GLU A 14 17.78 58.72 41.12
C GLU A 14 17.79 58.59 39.58
N ASP A 15 16.66 58.06 39.10
CA ASP A 15 16.01 58.20 37.79
C ASP A 15 16.70 57.64 36.52
N ASP A 16 16.12 56.56 35.98
CA ASP A 16 15.68 56.54 34.57
C ASP A 16 14.64 55.43 34.34
N ASP A 17 13.38 55.84 34.25
CA ASP A 17 12.24 55.05 33.76
C ASP A 17 12.38 54.91 32.23
N GLY A 18 13.24 54.00 31.80
CA GLY A 18 13.32 53.54 30.42
C GLY A 18 12.37 52.37 30.19
N ASP A 19 11.13 52.68 29.83
CA ASP A 19 10.20 51.79 29.13
C ASP A 19 10.83 51.37 27.78
N ASP A 20 11.73 50.40 27.81
CA ASP A 20 12.01 49.57 26.65
C ASP A 20 11.12 48.34 26.77
N ASP A 21 9.97 48.43 26.10
CA ASP A 21 9.24 47.30 25.54
C ASP A 21 10.18 46.47 24.65
N ASP A 22 11.10 45.74 25.27
CA ASP A 22 11.67 44.51 24.71
C ASP A 22 10.51 43.52 24.68
N GLU A 23 9.62 43.69 23.68
CA GLU A 23 8.94 42.56 23.09
C GLU A 23 10.00 41.48 22.96
N PRO A 24 9.83 40.30 23.56
CA PRO A 24 10.74 39.22 23.30
C PRO A 24 10.61 38.97 21.81
N SER A 25 11.60 39.45 21.06
CA SER A 25 11.92 39.02 19.72
C SER A 25 11.53 37.56 19.71
N VAL A 26 10.48 37.25 18.95
CA VAL A 26 10.13 35.90 18.57
C VAL A 26 11.32 35.47 17.75
N GLY A 27 12.38 35.10 18.45
CA GLY A 27 13.57 34.54 17.90
C GLY A 27 13.05 33.29 17.24
N ASP A 28 13.03 33.35 15.91
CA ASP A 28 13.04 32.22 15.01
C ASP A 28 14.15 31.30 15.51
N GLY A 29 13.77 30.49 16.50
CA GLY A 29 14.56 29.46 17.11
C GLY A 29 14.59 28.29 16.17
N ASP A 30 15.09 28.52 14.96
CA ASP A 30 15.57 27.54 13.99
C ASP A 30 16.87 26.89 14.49
N GLY A 31 16.90 26.56 15.78
CA GLY A 31 17.81 25.61 16.39
C GLY A 31 17.30 24.18 16.17
N ASP A 32 16.87 23.83 14.95
CA ASP A 32 16.78 22.44 14.50
C ASP A 32 18.23 21.92 14.39
N GLY A 33 18.76 21.54 15.55
CA GLY A 33 20.05 20.89 15.71
C GLY A 33 20.08 19.56 14.95
N GLY A 34 20.32 19.66 13.64
CA GLY A 34 21.29 18.84 12.94
C GLY A 34 21.03 17.35 12.97
N ASN A 35 19.83 16.89 12.57
CA ASN A 35 19.75 15.58 11.94
C ASN A 35 19.94 15.74 10.41
N LYS A 36 21.13 16.20 10.01
CA LYS A 36 21.55 16.30 8.59
C LYS A 36 21.46 14.96 7.84
N ASN A 37 21.26 13.85 8.55
CA ASN A 37 21.02 12.52 7.96
C ASN A 37 19.57 12.26 7.52
N LYS A 38 18.57 13.07 7.91
CA LYS A 38 17.19 12.88 7.41
C LYS A 38 17.00 13.36 5.97
N LYS A 39 17.69 14.44 5.56
CA LYS A 39 17.60 14.95 4.19
C LYS A 39 18.25 14.00 3.18
N LYS A 40 19.31 13.29 3.59
CA LYS A 40 20.00 12.29 2.74
C LYS A 40 19.24 10.97 2.59
N ARG A 41 18.32 10.61 3.51
CA ARG A 41 17.47 9.42 3.35
C ARG A 41 16.31 9.65 2.38
N ARG A 42 15.74 10.87 2.32
CA ARG A 42 14.65 11.18 1.38
C ARG A 42 15.11 11.24 -0.09
N THR A 43 16.36 11.60 -0.37
CA THR A 43 16.88 11.60 -1.74
C THR A 43 17.24 10.21 -2.26
N GLY A 44 17.61 9.28 -1.38
CA GLY A 44 17.79 7.86 -1.75
C GLY A 44 16.48 7.20 -2.19
N ASP A 45 15.37 7.56 -1.53
CA ASP A 45 14.04 7.02 -1.85
C ASP A 45 13.44 7.58 -3.16
N ALA A 46 13.94 8.72 -3.67
CA ALA A 46 13.49 9.25 -4.96
C ALA A 46 14.24 8.59 -6.14
N ASN A 47 15.51 8.23 -5.95
CA ASN A 47 16.33 7.65 -7.01
C ASN A 47 16.00 6.18 -7.29
N TRP A 48 15.56 5.40 -6.29
CA TRP A 48 15.13 4.02 -6.54
C TRP A 48 13.85 3.98 -7.40
N MET A 49 12.92 4.93 -7.26
CA MET A 49 11.70 4.95 -8.07
C MET A 49 11.96 5.27 -9.55
N ALA A 50 12.97 6.09 -9.85
CA ALA A 50 13.28 6.52 -11.23
C ALA A 50 14.09 5.48 -12.04
N SER A 51 14.67 4.46 -11.40
CA SER A 51 15.57 3.50 -12.06
C SER A 51 14.85 2.23 -12.56
N HIS A 52 13.53 2.22 -12.51
CA HIS A 52 12.75 0.99 -12.46
C HIS A 52 11.59 0.98 -13.46
N ASP A 53 11.72 1.62 -14.62
CA ASP A 53 10.65 1.58 -15.64
C ASP A 53 10.44 0.19 -16.27
N GLY A 54 11.30 -0.78 -15.98
CA GLY A 54 11.16 -2.16 -16.44
C GLY A 54 10.19 -3.04 -15.61
N PRO A 55 9.80 -4.21 -16.17
CA PRO A 55 8.97 -5.19 -15.50
C PRO A 55 9.61 -5.66 -14.19
N LEU A 56 8.78 -5.82 -13.16
CA LEU A 56 9.20 -6.28 -11.83
C LEU A 56 9.71 -7.72 -11.89
N THR A 57 10.91 -7.97 -11.38
CA THR A 57 11.40 -9.33 -11.20
C THR A 57 10.72 -9.99 -9.98
N PRO A 58 10.65 -11.34 -9.92
CA PRO A 58 10.15 -12.04 -8.73
C PRO A 58 10.84 -11.63 -7.43
N ASP A 59 12.13 -11.29 -7.51
CA ASP A 59 12.94 -10.85 -6.37
C ASP A 59 12.55 -9.44 -5.90
N ASP A 60 12.34 -8.49 -6.82
CA ASP A 60 11.86 -7.13 -6.47
C ASP A 60 10.53 -7.19 -5.72
N VAL A 61 9.65 -8.10 -6.15
CA VAL A 61 8.33 -8.33 -5.56
C VAL A 61 8.47 -8.90 -4.15
N ARG A 62 9.37 -9.87 -3.95
CA ARG A 62 9.65 -10.45 -2.64
C ARG A 62 10.28 -9.42 -1.70
N ASP A 63 11.25 -8.63 -2.17
CA ASP A 63 11.92 -7.59 -1.38
C ASP A 63 10.94 -6.51 -0.90
N ALA A 64 9.98 -6.13 -1.74
CA ALA A 64 8.95 -5.16 -1.38
C ALA A 64 7.89 -5.69 -0.39
N ILE A 65 7.42 -6.93 -0.59
CA ILE A 65 6.24 -7.44 0.12
C ILE A 65 6.58 -8.33 1.34
N VAL A 66 7.73 -9.01 1.31
CA VAL A 66 8.15 -9.95 2.36
C VAL A 66 9.52 -9.51 2.88
N PRO A 67 9.58 -8.50 3.75
CA PRO A 67 10.85 -7.99 4.24
C PRO A 67 11.63 -9.09 4.95
N LEU A 68 12.96 -9.07 4.77
CA LEU A 68 13.90 -10.04 5.33
C LEU A 68 13.76 -11.47 4.79
N TRP A 69 13.05 -11.70 3.67
CA TRP A 69 12.89 -13.06 3.11
C TRP A 69 14.23 -13.72 2.72
N ARG A 70 15.26 -12.91 2.41
CA ARG A 70 16.62 -13.37 2.09
C ARG A 70 17.42 -13.79 3.32
N GLU A 71 17.00 -13.36 4.51
CA GLU A 71 17.72 -13.66 5.75
C GLU A 71 17.31 -15.03 6.29
N PRO A 72 18.26 -15.83 6.82
CA PRO A 72 17.93 -17.03 7.60
C PRO A 72 16.97 -16.71 8.74
N TYR A 73 16.06 -17.62 9.07
CA TYR A 73 14.96 -17.31 9.97
C TYR A 73 15.44 -16.89 11.37
N GLY A 74 16.48 -17.55 11.90
CA GLY A 74 17.10 -17.13 13.17
C GLY A 74 17.58 -15.68 13.14
N ARG A 75 18.21 -15.24 12.03
CA ARG A 75 18.65 -13.87 11.85
C ARG A 75 17.49 -12.89 11.74
N GLN A 76 16.37 -13.29 11.12
CA GLN A 76 15.16 -12.47 11.09
C GLN A 76 14.63 -12.15 12.49
N LEU A 77 14.66 -13.13 13.42
CA LEU A 77 14.21 -12.95 14.80
C LEU A 77 15.11 -11.97 15.55
N GLU A 78 16.43 -12.09 15.37
CA GLU A 78 17.40 -11.16 15.94
C GLU A 78 17.20 -9.74 15.42
N LEU A 79 17.05 -9.56 14.10
CA LEU A 79 16.83 -8.26 13.49
C LEU A 79 15.55 -7.60 14.01
N LYS A 80 14.46 -8.37 14.16
CA LYS A 80 13.20 -7.87 14.74
C LYS A 80 13.36 -7.44 16.20
N ARG A 81 14.06 -8.25 17.01
CA ARG A 81 14.37 -7.92 18.41
C ARG A 81 15.19 -6.65 18.52
N ASP A 82 16.22 -6.53 17.68
CA ASP A 82 17.12 -5.38 17.66
C ASP A 82 16.40 -4.11 17.18
N ASP A 83 15.55 -4.22 16.16
CA ASP A 83 14.71 -3.12 15.68
C ASP A 83 13.78 -2.61 16.80
N MET A 84 13.11 -3.52 17.51
CA MET A 84 12.24 -3.18 18.64
C MET A 84 13.01 -2.45 19.76
N ARG A 85 14.21 -2.92 20.11
CA ARG A 85 15.07 -2.29 21.12
C ARG A 85 15.54 -0.91 20.68
N ARG A 86 16.07 -0.80 19.47
CA ARG A 86 16.76 0.41 18.99
C ARG A 86 15.79 1.49 18.52
N ASN A 87 14.73 1.11 17.81
CA ASN A 87 13.84 2.08 17.16
C ASN A 87 12.59 2.33 18.00
N SER A 88 11.92 1.28 18.49
CA SER A 88 10.66 1.46 19.24
C SER A 88 10.90 1.88 20.70
N MET A 89 11.64 1.08 21.46
CA MET A 89 11.80 1.31 22.91
C MET A 89 12.58 2.59 23.20
N THR A 90 13.65 2.84 22.44
CA THR A 90 14.42 4.07 22.59
C THR A 90 13.59 5.30 22.25
N ALA A 91 12.69 5.24 21.25
CA ALA A 91 11.80 6.35 20.93
C ALA A 91 10.79 6.61 22.06
N VAL A 92 10.19 5.56 22.63
CA VAL A 92 9.26 5.68 23.77
C VAL A 92 9.95 6.31 24.98
N VAL A 93 11.12 5.81 25.37
CA VAL A 93 11.88 6.34 26.51
C VAL A 93 12.24 7.81 26.27
N ARG A 94 12.69 8.18 25.06
CA ARG A 94 13.00 9.58 24.71
C ARG A 94 11.76 10.47 24.77
N ALA A 95 10.61 10.00 24.29
CA ALA A 95 9.36 10.75 24.33
C ALA A 95 8.90 11.00 25.78
N VAL A 96 8.96 9.97 26.64
CA VAL A 96 8.62 10.07 28.06
C VAL A 96 9.58 11.02 28.78
N GLN A 97 10.90 10.85 28.60
CA GLN A 97 11.91 11.76 29.17
C GLN A 97 11.69 13.21 28.73
N LYS A 98 11.33 13.45 27.45
CA LYS A 98 11.03 14.79 26.95
C LYS A 98 9.84 15.41 27.68
N LYS A 99 8.75 14.66 27.90
CA LYS A 99 7.59 15.13 28.67
C LYS A 99 7.95 15.48 30.11
N PHE A 100 8.71 14.63 30.80
CA PHE A 100 9.17 14.93 32.17
C PHE A 100 10.02 16.21 32.21
N ARG A 101 10.94 16.41 31.25
CA ARG A 101 11.73 17.66 31.17
C ARG A 101 10.86 18.89 30.92
N THR A 102 9.80 18.77 30.11
CA THR A 102 8.85 19.88 29.91
C THR A 102 8.14 20.23 31.20
N LEU A 103 7.59 19.23 31.91
CA LEU A 103 6.92 19.45 33.19
C LEU A 103 7.86 20.02 34.25
N GLU A 104 9.11 19.54 34.32
CA GLU A 104 10.12 20.11 35.21
C GLU A 104 10.40 21.59 34.90
N LYS A 105 10.44 21.98 33.62
CA LYS A 105 10.59 23.39 33.20
C LYS A 105 9.37 24.23 33.58
N GLU A 106 8.16 23.71 33.41
CA GLU A 106 6.92 24.38 33.78
C GLU A 106 6.82 24.59 35.31
N CYS A 107 7.16 23.58 36.11
CA CYS A 107 7.26 23.70 37.56
C CYS A 107 8.24 24.80 37.99
N ARG A 108 9.38 24.93 37.29
CA ARG A 108 10.35 26.00 37.56
C ARG A 108 9.82 27.40 37.22
N ARG A 109 9.04 27.52 36.14
CA ARG A 109 8.46 28.81 35.70
C ARG A 109 7.35 29.31 36.62
N ASN A 110 6.50 28.42 37.13
CA ASN A 110 5.31 28.81 37.90
C ASN A 110 5.59 29.20 39.37
N GLY A 111 6.86 29.45 39.72
CA GLY A 111 7.32 29.60 41.09
C GLY A 111 7.23 28.28 41.85
N ALA A 112 8.03 28.12 42.91
CA ALA A 112 8.27 26.87 43.64
C ALA A 112 7.03 26.21 44.32
N LYS A 113 5.79 26.55 43.95
CA LYS A 113 4.54 26.02 44.50
C LYS A 113 4.27 24.56 44.13
N ARG A 114 5.03 23.94 43.21
CA ARG A 114 4.87 22.53 42.83
C ARG A 114 6.21 21.80 42.79
N ASP A 115 6.27 20.68 43.50
CA ASP A 115 7.40 19.75 43.40
C ASP A 115 7.55 19.24 41.96
N PRO A 116 8.79 19.16 41.43
CA PRO A 116 9.02 18.60 40.11
C PRO A 116 8.58 17.13 40.08
N PRO A 117 7.95 16.68 38.99
CA PRO A 117 7.46 15.31 38.90
C PRO A 117 8.63 14.33 38.99
N ARG A 118 8.54 13.38 39.92
CA ARG A 118 9.55 12.31 40.06
C ARG A 118 9.47 11.39 38.85
N GLN A 119 10.54 11.34 38.05
CA GLN A 119 10.59 10.36 36.95
C GLN A 119 10.71 8.93 37.50
N TYR A 120 10.03 7.99 36.85
CA TYR A 120 10.07 6.57 37.21
C TYR A 120 11.47 5.97 37.04
N GLY A 121 11.82 5.00 37.90
CA GLY A 121 13.15 4.36 37.88
C GLY A 121 13.49 3.69 36.55
N TRP A 122 12.50 3.14 35.85
CA TRP A 122 12.69 2.52 34.53
C TRP A 122 12.93 3.54 33.41
N VAL A 123 12.54 4.80 33.60
CA VAL A 123 12.85 5.90 32.66
C VAL A 123 14.29 6.39 32.86
N LYS A 124 14.80 6.23 34.09
CA LYS A 124 16.15 6.62 34.52
C LYS A 124 17.15 5.47 34.24
N GLY A 125 17.80 5.52 33.10
CA GLY A 125 18.94 4.66 32.76
C GLY A 125 18.88 4.07 31.36
N ARG A 126 20.03 3.57 30.87
CA ARG A 126 20.10 2.81 29.62
C ARG A 126 19.64 1.37 29.88
N GLY A 127 18.82 0.81 28.98
CA GLY A 127 18.48 -0.61 28.99
C GLY A 127 17.51 -1.08 30.08
N ARG A 128 16.64 -0.19 30.59
CA ARG A 128 15.67 -0.53 31.65
C ARG A 128 14.41 -1.24 31.16
N ILE A 129 14.10 -1.15 29.86
CA ILE A 129 13.03 -1.92 29.25
C ILE A 129 13.65 -3.19 28.68
N PHE A 130 13.25 -4.33 29.24
CA PHE A 130 13.64 -5.64 28.74
C PHE A 130 12.71 -6.04 27.61
N VAL A 131 13.31 -6.35 26.46
CA VAL A 131 12.59 -6.93 25.33
C VAL A 131 12.89 -8.43 25.36
N GLU A 132 11.83 -9.20 25.60
CA GLU A 132 11.84 -10.66 25.53
C GLU A 132 12.29 -11.16 24.15
N GLU A 133 12.62 -12.43 24.06
CA GLU A 133 12.97 -13.05 22.79
C GLU A 133 11.75 -13.18 21.89
N VAL A 134 11.93 -12.96 20.60
CA VAL A 134 10.85 -13.07 19.63
C VAL A 134 10.54 -14.54 19.43
N GLY A 135 9.32 -14.95 19.82
CA GLY A 135 8.85 -16.32 19.64
C GLY A 135 8.85 -16.75 18.17
N MET A 136 9.26 -18.00 17.94
CA MET A 136 9.28 -18.59 16.60
C MET A 136 7.86 -18.90 16.11
N ALA A 137 7.59 -18.62 14.84
CA ALA A 137 6.34 -19.02 14.21
C ALA A 137 6.35 -20.53 13.92
N PRO A 138 5.24 -21.25 14.17
CA PRO A 138 5.14 -22.68 13.87
C PRO A 138 5.20 -22.97 12.37
N ARG A 139 4.85 -21.99 11.52
CA ARG A 139 4.86 -22.11 10.06
C ARG A 139 5.55 -20.89 9.46
N ARG A 140 6.57 -21.12 8.64
CA ARG A 140 7.41 -20.07 8.01
C ARG A 140 6.99 -19.71 6.58
N VAL A 141 6.30 -20.62 5.90
CA VAL A 141 5.82 -20.45 4.51
C VAL A 141 4.31 -20.64 4.43
N LYS A 142 3.64 -19.97 3.49
CA LYS A 142 2.20 -20.11 3.24
C LYS A 142 1.34 -19.88 4.51
N TYR A 143 1.76 -18.96 5.37
CA TYR A 143 1.13 -18.73 6.67
C TYR A 143 0.07 -17.61 6.65
N ARG A 144 -0.02 -16.83 5.57
CA ARG A 144 -1.05 -15.80 5.42
C ARG A 144 -2.43 -16.46 5.26
N ASN A 145 -3.38 -16.06 6.10
CA ASN A 145 -4.79 -16.47 6.00
C ASN A 145 -5.69 -15.36 5.43
N LYS A 146 -5.13 -14.17 5.17
CA LYS A 146 -5.79 -13.04 4.51
C LYS A 146 -4.82 -12.37 3.55
N ALA A 147 -5.27 -12.10 2.33
CA ALA A 147 -4.57 -11.26 1.37
C ALA A 147 -5.54 -10.23 0.78
N GLU A 148 -5.05 -9.03 0.53
CA GLU A 148 -5.76 -7.98 -0.20
C GLU A 148 -4.99 -7.77 -1.49
N LEU A 149 -5.58 -8.20 -2.60
CA LEU A 149 -5.02 -8.08 -3.93
C LEU A 149 -5.71 -6.91 -4.64
N THR A 150 -4.93 -6.12 -5.34
CA THR A 150 -5.40 -5.00 -6.15
C THR A 150 -5.60 -5.49 -7.58
N PHE A 151 -6.73 -5.12 -8.19
CA PHE A 151 -6.91 -5.24 -9.62
C PHE A 151 -6.18 -4.08 -10.29
N GLY A 152 -5.40 -4.37 -11.32
CA GLY A 152 -4.68 -3.34 -12.06
C GLY A 152 -4.12 -3.91 -13.34
N TYR A 153 -3.02 -3.32 -13.80
CA TYR A 153 -2.33 -3.77 -14.99
C TYR A 153 -0.92 -4.20 -14.63
N ARG A 154 -0.43 -5.23 -15.31
CA ARG A 154 0.98 -5.64 -15.26
C ARG A 154 1.64 -5.36 -16.60
N ARG A 155 2.93 -5.04 -16.58
CA ARG A 155 3.77 -5.05 -17.77
C ARG A 155 4.14 -6.48 -18.11
N GLU A 156 3.78 -6.94 -19.30
CA GLU A 156 4.27 -8.20 -19.82
C GLU A 156 5.69 -7.99 -20.36
N GLY A 157 6.70 -8.47 -19.63
CA GLY A 157 8.08 -8.41 -20.09
C GLY A 157 8.20 -9.11 -21.44
N GLY A 158 8.62 -8.38 -22.48
CA GLY A 158 8.48 -8.79 -23.88
C GLY A 158 8.99 -10.20 -24.23
N ALA A 159 9.99 -10.72 -23.50
CA ALA A 159 10.50 -12.09 -23.68
C ALA A 159 9.74 -13.16 -22.87
N ALA A 160 9.32 -12.85 -21.63
CA ALA A 160 8.63 -13.81 -20.76
C ALA A 160 7.16 -13.98 -21.16
N ALA A 161 6.53 -12.93 -21.67
CA ALA A 161 5.16 -12.96 -22.19
C ALA A 161 5.02 -13.88 -23.42
N ALA A 162 6.00 -13.84 -24.32
CA ALA A 162 6.06 -14.73 -25.48
C ALA A 162 6.15 -16.21 -25.06
N ALA A 163 6.98 -16.52 -24.06
CA ALA A 163 7.13 -17.88 -23.53
C ALA A 163 5.86 -18.36 -22.79
N ALA A 164 5.22 -17.50 -21.99
CA ALA A 164 4.01 -17.85 -21.26
C ALA A 164 2.78 -18.02 -22.18
N ALA A 165 2.66 -17.20 -23.23
CA ALA A 165 1.63 -17.35 -24.25
C ALA A 165 1.80 -18.66 -25.02
N ALA A 166 3.05 -19.02 -25.38
CA ALA A 166 3.36 -20.29 -26.03
C ALA A 166 3.03 -21.51 -25.14
N ALA A 167 3.35 -21.44 -23.84
CA ALA A 167 3.04 -22.51 -22.89
C ALA A 167 1.52 -22.66 -22.62
N THR A 168 0.78 -21.55 -22.58
CA THR A 168 -0.68 -21.58 -22.38
C THR A 168 -1.39 -22.12 -23.62
N ALA A 169 -0.95 -21.75 -24.82
CA ALA A 169 -1.46 -22.32 -26.08
C ALA A 169 -1.21 -23.83 -26.19
N ALA A 170 -0.10 -24.33 -25.64
CA ALA A 170 0.21 -25.76 -25.62
C ALA A 170 -0.56 -26.57 -24.57
N ALA A 171 -1.16 -25.91 -23.56
CA ALA A 171 -1.81 -26.57 -22.42
C ALA A 171 -3.35 -26.63 -22.50
N VAL A 172 -3.97 -26.17 -23.59
CA VAL A 172 -5.40 -26.38 -23.83
C VAL A 172 -5.58 -27.76 -24.49
N PRO A 173 -6.07 -28.80 -23.80
CA PRO A 173 -6.39 -30.05 -24.45
C PRO A 173 -7.54 -29.82 -25.45
N ALA A 174 -7.35 -30.30 -26.69
CA ALA A 174 -8.35 -30.32 -27.76
C ALA A 174 -9.50 -31.29 -27.42
N ALA A 175 -10.31 -30.93 -26.43
CA ALA A 175 -11.45 -31.71 -25.96
C ALA A 175 -12.73 -30.89 -26.08
N ALA A 176 -13.28 -30.83 -27.30
CA ALA A 176 -14.70 -30.57 -27.57
C ALA A 176 -14.96 -30.63 -29.08
N ALA A 177 -15.27 -31.82 -29.61
CA ALA A 177 -15.82 -31.96 -30.95
C ALA A 177 -16.71 -33.21 -31.07
N GLU A 178 -17.70 -33.41 -30.19
CA GLU A 178 -18.82 -34.33 -30.48
C GLU A 178 -20.14 -33.86 -29.83
N GLY A 179 -21.16 -33.62 -30.67
CA GLY A 179 -22.63 -33.66 -30.42
C GLY A 179 -23.22 -32.70 -29.37
N GLU A 180 -24.39 -32.09 -29.52
CA GLU A 180 -25.63 -32.59 -30.11
C GLU A 180 -26.57 -31.38 -30.35
N LYS A 181 -27.21 -31.34 -31.52
CA LYS A 181 -28.22 -30.32 -31.85
C LYS A 181 -29.58 -30.81 -31.35
N THR A 182 -30.25 -30.03 -30.51
CA THR A 182 -31.71 -30.07 -30.40
C THR A 182 -32.30 -28.68 -30.61
N LYS A 183 -33.40 -28.73 -31.35
CA LYS A 183 -34.17 -27.66 -31.96
C LYS A 183 -35.51 -27.66 -31.24
N GLU A 184 -35.92 -26.55 -30.62
CA GLU A 184 -37.33 -26.38 -30.28
C GLU A 184 -37.76 -24.90 -30.31
N GLU A 185 -38.99 -24.74 -30.77
CA GLU A 185 -39.69 -23.56 -31.30
C GLU A 185 -40.33 -22.69 -30.19
N LYS A 186 -40.40 -21.36 -30.35
CA LYS A 186 -41.59 -20.55 -30.76
C LYS A 186 -42.71 -20.54 -29.68
N GLU A 187 -43.06 -19.43 -29.03
CA GLU A 187 -44.04 -18.37 -29.38
C GLU A 187 -44.22 -17.56 -28.04
N LYS A 188 -44.49 -16.26 -27.94
CA LYS A 188 -45.66 -15.50 -28.42
C LYS A 188 -45.52 -14.01 -28.05
N ALA A 189 -46.12 -13.16 -28.87
CA ALA A 189 -46.31 -11.72 -28.68
C ALA A 189 -47.73 -11.40 -28.16
N ALA A 190 -47.88 -10.27 -27.45
CA ALA A 190 -49.05 -9.36 -27.41
C ALA A 190 -48.80 -8.28 -26.31
N ALA A 191 -48.59 -7.00 -26.69
CA ALA A 191 -49.57 -5.88 -26.68
C ALA A 191 -50.05 -5.48 -25.26
N THR A 192 -49.89 -4.23 -24.80
CA THR A 192 -50.79 -3.05 -24.98
C THR A 192 -50.09 -1.85 -24.28
N GLU A 193 -49.79 -0.71 -24.90
CA GLU A 193 -50.57 0.53 -25.16
C GLU A 193 -51.09 1.35 -23.95
N GLU A 194 -50.82 2.67 -24.02
CA GLU A 194 -51.39 3.87 -23.36
C GLU A 194 -51.20 4.15 -21.85
N ALA A 195 -50.57 5.28 -21.50
CA ALA A 195 -51.28 6.56 -21.27
C ALA A 195 -50.42 7.68 -20.62
N LYS A 196 -50.56 8.86 -21.26
CA LYS A 196 -50.42 10.28 -20.84
C LYS A 196 -50.10 10.67 -19.38
N GLY A 197 -49.29 11.73 -19.28
CA GLY A 197 -49.70 12.99 -18.62
C GLY A 197 -48.86 13.42 -17.41
N GLY A 198 -48.31 14.64 -17.46
CA GLY A 198 -47.67 15.27 -16.29
C GLY A 198 -46.79 16.46 -16.64
N ASP A 199 -47.45 17.59 -16.89
CA ASP A 199 -46.91 18.94 -17.04
C ASP A 199 -46.38 19.48 -15.70
N ALA A 200 -45.22 20.13 -15.71
CA ALA A 200 -44.75 21.00 -14.62
C ALA A 200 -43.69 21.97 -15.16
N THR A 201 -44.15 23.18 -15.43
CA THR A 201 -43.38 24.43 -15.53
C THR A 201 -42.54 24.68 -14.29
N GLU A 202 -41.26 24.98 -14.46
CA GLU A 202 -40.45 25.67 -13.45
C GLU A 202 -39.60 26.78 -14.08
N GLU A 203 -39.40 27.77 -13.23
CA GLU A 203 -39.17 29.19 -13.47
C GLU A 203 -37.68 29.48 -13.72
N ALA A 204 -37.39 30.24 -14.78
CA ALA A 204 -36.03 30.64 -15.14
C ALA A 204 -35.56 31.83 -14.29
N ALA A 205 -34.51 31.63 -13.50
CA ALA A 205 -33.72 32.70 -12.91
C ALA A 205 -32.50 33.00 -13.80
N ASP A 206 -32.42 34.26 -14.22
CA ASP A 206 -31.46 34.88 -15.11
C ASP A 206 -30.05 34.91 -14.48
N ALA A 207 -29.07 34.31 -15.15
CA ALA A 207 -27.65 34.42 -14.82
C ALA A 207 -26.84 34.56 -16.12
N PRO A 208 -25.87 35.50 -16.19
CA PRO A 208 -25.23 35.89 -17.44
C PRO A 208 -24.36 34.78 -18.04
N GLU A 209 -24.63 34.45 -19.30
CA GLU A 209 -23.87 33.49 -20.11
C GLU A 209 -22.40 33.92 -20.29
N PRO A 210 -21.42 33.04 -20.02
CA PRO A 210 -20.06 33.24 -20.50
C PRO A 210 -19.98 32.94 -22.01
N LYS A 211 -19.23 33.79 -22.72
CA LYS A 211 -19.05 33.77 -24.18
C LYS A 211 -18.72 32.38 -24.74
N LYS A 212 -19.53 31.95 -25.70
CA LYS A 212 -19.55 30.60 -26.32
C LYS A 212 -18.24 30.18 -27.00
N GLU A 213 -17.37 31.11 -27.40
CA GLU A 213 -16.14 30.82 -28.13
C GLU A 213 -14.95 30.35 -27.27
N GLU A 214 -14.91 30.66 -25.97
CA GLU A 214 -13.78 30.24 -25.10
C GLU A 214 -13.93 28.79 -24.61
N ARG A 215 -15.16 28.26 -24.57
CA ARG A 215 -15.47 26.91 -24.07
C ARG A 215 -15.18 25.80 -25.10
N GLU A 216 -15.27 26.09 -26.39
CA GLU A 216 -14.94 25.12 -27.45
C GLU A 216 -13.42 24.96 -27.64
N ASN A 217 -12.64 26.03 -27.47
CA ASN A 217 -11.17 25.97 -27.56
C ASN A 217 -10.50 25.32 -26.34
N ALA A 218 -11.11 25.38 -25.15
CA ALA A 218 -10.64 24.66 -23.96
C ALA A 218 -10.86 23.14 -24.09
N LYS A 219 -12.02 22.70 -24.59
CA LYS A 219 -12.33 21.27 -24.83
C LYS A 219 -11.47 20.66 -25.94
N ALA A 220 -11.09 21.44 -26.95
CA ALA A 220 -10.22 20.98 -28.03
C ALA A 220 -8.73 20.85 -27.62
N ARG A 221 -8.30 21.53 -26.55
CA ARG A 221 -6.94 21.42 -26.00
C ARG A 221 -6.81 20.26 -25.00
N GLU A 222 -7.83 20.00 -24.19
CA GLU A 222 -7.83 18.88 -23.24
C GLU A 222 -7.77 17.50 -23.95
N ASN A 223 -8.40 17.37 -25.13
CA ASN A 223 -8.36 16.13 -25.90
C ASN A 223 -7.04 15.87 -26.66
N LYS A 224 -6.17 16.87 -26.82
CA LYS A 224 -4.98 16.75 -27.68
C LYS A 224 -3.69 16.40 -26.92
N ASP A 225 -3.69 16.63 -25.60
CA ASP A 225 -2.58 16.29 -24.73
C ASP A 225 -2.64 14.83 -24.22
N ASP A 226 -3.82 14.17 -24.30
CA ASP A 226 -3.98 12.74 -23.97
C ASP A 226 -3.53 11.78 -25.12
N GLU A 227 -3.45 12.25 -26.37
CA GLU A 227 -3.13 11.38 -27.53
C GLU A 227 -1.64 11.31 -27.87
N LYS A 228 -0.79 12.17 -27.27
CA LYS A 228 0.66 12.21 -27.56
C LYS A 228 1.54 11.46 -26.58
N GLU A 229 0.97 10.77 -25.59
CA GLU A 229 1.71 9.79 -24.79
C GLU A 229 2.06 8.54 -25.64
N ASN A 230 3.19 8.65 -26.33
CA ASN A 230 4.18 7.59 -26.62
C ASN A 230 3.64 6.26 -27.20
N GLU A 231 3.42 6.23 -28.52
CA GLU A 231 3.18 4.98 -29.27
C GLU A 231 4.30 3.93 -29.09
N ASN A 232 5.51 4.34 -28.72
CA ASN A 232 6.66 3.45 -28.49
C ASN A 232 6.74 2.86 -27.07
N GLU A 233 5.91 3.32 -26.12
CA GLU A 233 6.00 2.93 -24.71
C GLU A 233 4.73 2.26 -24.17
N LYS A 234 3.76 1.95 -25.05
CA LYS A 234 2.72 0.96 -24.75
C LYS A 234 3.34 -0.44 -24.74
N GLU A 235 4.30 -0.66 -23.83
CA GLU A 235 4.48 -1.99 -23.25
C GLU A 235 3.09 -2.52 -22.92
N ARG A 236 2.77 -3.69 -23.48
CA ARG A 236 1.42 -4.23 -23.46
C ARG A 236 1.01 -4.48 -22.01
N ARG A 237 0.28 -3.52 -21.45
CA ARG A 237 -0.29 -3.60 -20.10
C ARG A 237 -1.43 -4.59 -20.16
N VAL A 238 -1.31 -5.68 -19.42
CA VAL A 238 -2.32 -6.74 -19.37
C VAL A 238 -3.09 -6.63 -18.07
N PRO A 239 -4.44 -6.64 -18.10
CA PRO A 239 -5.26 -6.73 -16.90
C PRO A 239 -4.82 -7.88 -16.01
N SER A 240 -4.63 -7.62 -14.71
CA SER A 240 -4.17 -8.62 -13.76
C SER A 240 -4.60 -8.28 -12.34
N VAL A 241 -4.41 -9.22 -11.41
CA VAL A 241 -4.66 -9.04 -9.98
C VAL A 241 -3.41 -9.41 -9.16
N GLY A 242 -3.06 -8.59 -8.17
CA GLY A 242 -1.83 -8.81 -7.43
C GLY A 242 -1.53 -7.80 -6.33
N PHE A 243 -0.29 -7.76 -5.88
CA PHE A 243 0.22 -6.74 -4.97
C PHE A 243 0.74 -5.53 -5.76
N LEU A 244 0.95 -4.40 -5.08
CA LEU A 244 1.57 -3.20 -5.64
C LEU A 244 2.96 -2.99 -5.01
N PRO A 245 4.02 -3.67 -5.49
CA PRO A 245 5.36 -3.61 -4.88
C PRO A 245 5.95 -2.19 -4.82
N ARG A 246 5.58 -1.31 -5.76
CA ARG A 246 6.04 0.08 -5.83
C ARG A 246 4.98 1.10 -5.38
N GLY A 247 3.91 0.64 -4.73
CA GLY A 247 2.87 1.51 -4.18
C GLY A 247 1.77 1.88 -5.19
N TRP A 248 0.97 2.88 -4.81
CA TRP A 248 -0.22 3.29 -5.57
C TRP A 248 0.14 3.81 -6.96
N GLY A 249 -0.60 3.38 -7.98
CA GLY A 249 -0.37 3.78 -9.38
C GLY A 249 0.82 3.08 -10.06
N SER A 250 1.37 2.04 -9.44
CA SER A 250 2.34 1.12 -10.05
C SER A 250 1.66 -0.12 -10.65
N ASP A 251 2.43 -0.92 -11.38
CA ASP A 251 1.94 -2.18 -11.94
C ASP A 251 1.71 -3.24 -10.85
N VAL A 252 0.68 -4.06 -11.05
CA VAL A 252 0.38 -5.16 -10.14
C VAL A 252 1.32 -6.34 -10.39
N SER A 253 1.74 -7.02 -9.32
CA SER A 253 2.53 -8.23 -9.39
C SER A 253 1.80 -9.42 -8.78
N ARG A 254 1.85 -10.56 -9.47
CA ARG A 254 1.20 -11.80 -9.06
C ARG A 254 1.71 -12.27 -7.68
N PRO A 255 0.86 -12.96 -6.89
CA PRO A 255 1.25 -13.46 -5.58
C PRO A 255 2.26 -14.64 -5.62
N HIS A 256 2.46 -15.29 -6.77
CA HIS A 256 3.22 -16.54 -6.92
C HIS A 256 4.64 -16.51 -6.32
N PRO A 257 5.44 -15.43 -6.50
CA PRO A 257 6.80 -15.37 -5.94
C PRO A 257 6.86 -15.32 -4.41
N LEU A 258 5.74 -15.03 -3.74
CA LEU A 258 5.73 -14.67 -2.32
C LEU A 258 5.60 -15.90 -1.41
N PRO A 259 6.65 -16.29 -0.67
CA PRO A 259 6.66 -17.56 0.08
C PRO A 259 5.65 -17.60 1.23
N ASN A 260 5.17 -16.46 1.71
CA ASN A 260 4.19 -16.36 2.80
C ASN A 260 2.74 -16.50 2.33
N ILE A 261 2.47 -16.36 1.03
CA ILE A 261 1.13 -16.48 0.44
C ILE A 261 0.82 -17.95 0.16
N PRO A 262 -0.35 -18.48 0.58
CA PRO A 262 -0.70 -19.88 0.35
C PRO A 262 -1.14 -20.14 -1.10
N ASP A 263 -1.15 -21.41 -1.51
CA ASP A 263 -1.35 -21.79 -2.91
C ASP A 263 -2.76 -21.48 -3.40
N GLU A 264 -3.76 -21.61 -2.54
CA GLU A 264 -5.14 -21.29 -2.88
C GLU A 264 -5.31 -19.81 -3.30
N PHE A 265 -4.51 -18.89 -2.76
CA PHE A 265 -4.56 -17.47 -3.17
C PHE A 265 -3.93 -17.27 -4.54
N CYS A 266 -2.85 -17.99 -4.84
CA CYS A 266 -2.24 -17.99 -6.17
C CYS A 266 -3.18 -18.60 -7.21
N ALA A 267 -3.89 -19.68 -6.86
CA ALA A 267 -4.87 -20.32 -7.74
C ALA A 267 -6.04 -19.39 -8.07
N VAL A 268 -6.59 -18.70 -7.07
CA VAL A 268 -7.63 -17.68 -7.29
C VAL A 268 -7.10 -16.53 -8.16
N ALA A 269 -5.86 -16.08 -7.95
CA ALA A 269 -5.25 -15.07 -8.81
C ALA A 269 -5.08 -15.54 -10.27
N ASP A 270 -4.75 -16.83 -10.49
CA ASP A 270 -4.67 -17.41 -11.84
C ASP A 270 -6.04 -17.43 -12.55
N ILE A 271 -7.12 -17.77 -11.82
CA ILE A 271 -8.49 -17.73 -12.35
C ILE A 271 -8.88 -16.29 -12.70
N LEU A 272 -8.61 -15.35 -11.80
CA LEU A 272 -8.93 -13.93 -12.00
C LEU A 272 -8.16 -13.33 -13.17
N ASP A 273 -6.87 -13.64 -13.33
CA ASP A 273 -6.10 -13.18 -14.49
C ASP A 273 -6.66 -13.69 -15.82
N ARG A 274 -7.16 -14.93 -15.85
CA ARG A 274 -7.83 -15.48 -17.04
C ARG A 274 -9.15 -14.74 -17.29
N TYR A 275 -9.97 -14.59 -16.27
CA TYR A 275 -11.24 -13.88 -16.33
C TYR A 275 -11.07 -12.43 -16.84
N LEU A 276 -10.07 -11.70 -16.34
CA LEU A 276 -9.83 -10.30 -16.69
C LEU A 276 -9.38 -10.08 -18.13
N ARG A 277 -8.77 -11.08 -18.79
CA ARG A 277 -8.33 -10.96 -20.20
C ARG A 277 -9.50 -10.80 -21.16
N ASP A 278 -10.60 -11.49 -20.88
CA ASP A 278 -11.79 -11.55 -21.72
C ASP A 278 -12.98 -10.81 -21.08
N SER A 279 -12.72 -10.03 -20.03
CA SER A 279 -13.72 -9.22 -19.32
C SER A 279 -13.86 -7.85 -20.00
N PRO A 280 -15.08 -7.41 -20.35
CA PRO A 280 -15.31 -6.04 -20.81
C PRO A 280 -15.16 -5.02 -19.67
N LEU A 281 -15.14 -5.48 -18.41
CA LEU A 281 -14.99 -4.65 -17.22
C LEU A 281 -13.50 -4.44 -16.92
N PRO A 282 -12.96 -3.21 -17.07
CA PRO A 282 -11.55 -2.96 -16.90
C PRO A 282 -11.15 -2.91 -15.42
N PRO A 283 -9.89 -3.26 -15.07
CA PRO A 283 -9.31 -2.93 -13.77
C PRO A 283 -9.35 -1.42 -13.49
N TYR A 284 -9.45 -1.07 -12.21
CA TYR A 284 -9.43 0.30 -11.74
C TYR A 284 -8.03 0.90 -11.85
N GLU A 285 -7.94 2.08 -12.45
CA GLU A 285 -6.71 2.84 -12.60
C GLU A 285 -6.75 4.07 -11.70
N SER A 286 -5.88 4.08 -10.69
CA SER A 286 -5.88 5.11 -9.65
C SER A 286 -5.47 6.50 -10.14
N ARG A 287 -4.72 6.60 -11.25
CA ARG A 287 -4.25 7.89 -11.80
C ARG A 287 -5.41 8.70 -12.38
N VAL A 288 -6.28 8.04 -13.14
CA VAL A 288 -7.45 8.66 -13.78
C VAL A 288 -8.74 8.45 -12.97
N HIS A 289 -8.67 7.70 -11.87
CA HIS A 289 -9.81 7.31 -11.04
C HIS A 289 -10.95 6.63 -11.81
N ARG A 290 -10.61 5.83 -12.83
CA ARG A 290 -11.56 5.12 -13.72
C ARG A 290 -11.40 3.61 -13.64
N GLY A 291 -12.36 2.89 -14.20
CA GLY A 291 -12.41 1.44 -14.24
C GLY A 291 -13.30 0.81 -13.17
N PHE A 292 -13.48 -0.50 -13.27
CA PHE A 292 -14.53 -1.22 -12.56
C PHE A 292 -13.98 -2.02 -11.38
N TRP A 293 -13.08 -2.97 -11.62
CA TRP A 293 -12.55 -3.87 -10.58
C TRP A 293 -11.48 -3.19 -9.72
N ARG A 294 -11.62 -3.19 -8.39
CA ARG A 294 -10.71 -2.45 -7.49
C ARG A 294 -9.84 -3.36 -6.64
N GLN A 295 -10.45 -4.20 -5.83
CA GLN A 295 -9.74 -5.03 -4.86
C GLN A 295 -10.41 -6.41 -4.71
N ALA A 296 -9.60 -7.45 -4.58
CA ALA A 296 -10.03 -8.79 -4.16
C ALA A 296 -9.45 -9.07 -2.77
N THR A 297 -10.30 -9.29 -1.78
CA THR A 297 -9.88 -9.73 -0.45
C THR A 297 -10.11 -11.23 -0.33
N LEU A 298 -9.04 -11.98 -0.14
CA LEU A 298 -9.06 -13.43 0.01
C LEU A 298 -8.84 -13.78 1.47
N ARG A 299 -9.63 -14.72 2.00
CA ARG A 299 -9.39 -15.34 3.31
C ARG A 299 -9.45 -16.85 3.18
N SER A 300 -8.47 -17.56 3.75
CA SER A 300 -8.49 -19.02 3.83
C SER A 300 -8.53 -19.50 5.27
N SER A 301 -9.26 -20.58 5.50
CA SER A 301 -9.30 -21.30 6.76
C SER A 301 -8.39 -22.52 6.66
N ALA A 302 -7.27 -22.50 7.38
CA ALA A 302 -6.36 -23.65 7.44
C ALA A 302 -7.01 -24.92 8.00
N ARG A 303 -8.08 -24.77 8.83
CA ARG A 303 -8.79 -25.89 9.45
C ARG A 303 -9.80 -26.55 8.51
N THR A 304 -10.52 -25.75 7.72
CA THR A 304 -11.60 -26.25 6.86
C THR A 304 -11.21 -26.35 5.39
N GLY A 305 -10.09 -25.76 4.99
CA GLY A 305 -9.67 -25.66 3.59
C GLY A 305 -10.53 -24.69 2.76
N GLN A 306 -11.52 -24.02 3.37
CA GLN A 306 -12.42 -23.12 2.67
C GLN A 306 -11.75 -21.77 2.39
N VAL A 307 -12.08 -21.19 1.23
CA VAL A 307 -11.62 -19.87 0.80
C VAL A 307 -12.82 -18.96 0.59
N MET A 308 -12.77 -17.79 1.20
CA MET A 308 -13.73 -16.71 1.01
C MET A 308 -13.10 -15.64 0.12
N CYS A 309 -13.80 -15.24 -0.93
CA CYS A 309 -13.40 -14.18 -1.85
C CYS A 309 -14.39 -13.02 -1.71
N VAL A 310 -13.88 -11.81 -1.47
CA VAL A 310 -14.68 -10.58 -1.41
C VAL A 310 -14.15 -9.62 -2.47
N PHE A 311 -14.99 -9.27 -3.43
CA PHE A 311 -14.62 -8.38 -4.53
C PHE A 311 -15.20 -6.98 -4.31
N MET A 312 -14.35 -5.98 -4.45
CA MET A 312 -14.71 -4.57 -4.44
C MET A 312 -14.64 -4.05 -5.87
N HIS A 313 -15.73 -3.43 -6.32
CA HIS A 313 -15.86 -2.84 -7.65
C HIS A 313 -16.54 -1.46 -7.58
N ALA A 314 -16.48 -0.70 -8.68
CA ALA A 314 -17.25 0.52 -8.85
C ALA A 314 -18.75 0.20 -9.09
N PRO A 315 -19.67 1.15 -8.84
CA PRO A 315 -21.06 0.98 -9.26
C PRO A 315 -21.17 0.68 -10.76
N PRO A 316 -22.13 -0.16 -11.21
CA PRO A 316 -22.30 -0.47 -12.64
C PRO A 316 -22.51 0.78 -13.51
N GLY A 317 -23.28 1.77 -13.07
CA GLY A 317 -23.48 3.05 -13.77
C GLY A 317 -22.28 4.02 -13.75
N GLY A 318 -21.09 3.52 -13.41
CA GLY A 318 -19.85 4.28 -13.35
C GLY A 318 -19.50 4.85 -11.96
N GLY A 319 -18.20 5.00 -11.70
CA GLY A 319 -17.67 5.60 -10.47
C GLY A 319 -17.58 7.14 -10.52
N ARG A 320 -16.93 7.74 -9.51
CA ARG A 320 -16.72 9.19 -9.41
C ARG A 320 -16.01 9.82 -10.62
N GLY A 321 -15.15 9.06 -11.31
CA GLY A 321 -14.41 9.52 -12.49
C GLY A 321 -15.05 9.14 -13.84
N LYS A 322 -16.33 8.74 -13.86
CA LYS A 322 -17.01 8.29 -15.08
C LYS A 322 -17.01 9.37 -16.16
N ARG A 323 -16.90 8.95 -17.42
CA ARG A 323 -16.98 9.83 -18.59
C ARG A 323 -18.43 10.26 -18.87
N ASP A 324 -18.59 11.51 -19.28
CA ASP A 324 -19.89 12.09 -19.66
C ASP A 324 -20.52 11.37 -20.87
N CYS A 325 -19.70 10.75 -21.72
CA CYS A 325 -20.18 9.97 -22.87
C CYS A 325 -20.77 8.59 -22.50
N GLY A 326 -20.84 8.23 -21.21
CA GLY A 326 -21.46 6.99 -20.75
C GLY A 326 -20.61 5.73 -20.98
N SER A 327 -19.40 5.84 -21.52
CA SER A 327 -18.53 4.69 -21.81
C SER A 327 -17.95 3.96 -20.58
N ASP A 328 -18.24 4.46 -19.38
CA ASP A 328 -17.95 3.78 -18.11
C ASP A 328 -19.23 3.26 -17.42
N ASP A 329 -20.35 3.17 -18.16
CA ASP A 329 -21.56 2.47 -17.75
C ASP A 329 -21.47 1.00 -18.16
N TYR A 330 -21.49 0.13 -17.18
CA TYR A 330 -21.38 -1.31 -17.30
C TYR A 330 -22.65 -2.05 -16.85
N THR A 331 -23.77 -1.32 -16.68
CA THR A 331 -25.02 -1.87 -16.13
C THR A 331 -25.53 -3.07 -16.91
N GLU A 332 -25.45 -3.03 -18.25
CA GLU A 332 -25.95 -4.10 -19.13
C GLU A 332 -25.12 -5.38 -19.07
N VAL A 333 -23.81 -5.26 -18.84
CA VAL A 333 -22.87 -6.41 -18.85
C VAL A 333 -22.62 -6.98 -17.45
N TRP A 334 -22.89 -6.20 -16.40
CA TRP A 334 -22.47 -6.52 -15.03
C TRP A 334 -23.00 -7.86 -14.51
N GLU A 335 -24.30 -8.12 -14.60
CA GLU A 335 -24.86 -9.34 -14.01
C GLU A 335 -24.36 -10.60 -14.74
N GLY A 336 -24.15 -10.53 -16.06
CA GLY A 336 -23.55 -11.62 -16.84
C GLY A 336 -22.11 -11.90 -16.41
N GLU A 337 -21.31 -10.84 -16.25
CA GLU A 337 -19.91 -10.93 -15.84
C GLU A 337 -19.75 -11.40 -14.39
N ARG A 338 -20.62 -10.93 -13.49
CA ARG A 338 -20.70 -11.40 -12.10
C ARG A 338 -21.00 -12.88 -12.05
N LYS A 339 -21.99 -13.36 -12.81
CA LYS A 339 -22.33 -14.78 -12.88
C LYS A 339 -21.16 -15.59 -13.43
N ARG A 340 -20.55 -15.16 -14.54
CA ARG A 340 -19.37 -15.82 -15.15
C ARG A 340 -18.22 -15.97 -14.15
N LEU A 341 -17.93 -14.92 -13.37
CA LEU A 341 -16.89 -14.97 -12.34
C LEU A 341 -17.23 -15.97 -11.22
N ILE A 342 -18.48 -16.00 -10.76
CA ILE A 342 -18.94 -16.96 -9.74
C ILE A 342 -18.81 -18.39 -10.26
N ASP A 343 -19.26 -18.64 -11.49
CA ASP A 343 -19.17 -19.95 -12.12
C ASP A 343 -17.71 -20.41 -12.20
N LEU A 344 -16.79 -19.56 -12.70
CA LEU A 344 -15.35 -19.86 -12.76
C LEU A 344 -14.71 -20.16 -11.40
N LEU A 345 -15.17 -19.51 -10.32
CA LEU A 345 -14.64 -19.73 -8.97
C LEU A 345 -15.26 -20.96 -8.29
N THR A 346 -16.34 -21.52 -8.82
CA THR A 346 -17.11 -22.61 -8.20
C THR A 346 -17.23 -23.86 -9.07
N GLU A 347 -16.78 -23.82 -10.33
CA GLU A 347 -16.83 -24.92 -11.30
C GLU A 347 -16.15 -26.20 -10.82
N GLY A 348 -15.16 -26.09 -9.91
CA GLY A 348 -14.47 -27.25 -9.39
C GLY A 348 -13.38 -26.94 -8.36
N PRO A 349 -12.51 -27.93 -8.07
CA PRO A 349 -11.37 -27.71 -7.18
C PRO A 349 -10.40 -26.68 -7.78
N LEU A 350 -9.77 -25.89 -6.91
CA LEU A 350 -8.79 -24.89 -7.32
C LEU A 350 -7.62 -25.55 -8.10
N PRO A 351 -7.12 -24.89 -9.17
CA PRO A 351 -6.02 -25.43 -9.96
C PRO A 351 -4.75 -25.58 -9.12
N LYS A 352 -3.94 -26.61 -9.44
CA LYS A 352 -2.63 -26.80 -8.83
C LYS A 352 -1.69 -25.68 -9.26
N VAL A 353 -1.14 -24.98 -8.29
CA VAL A 353 -0.23 -23.85 -8.55
C VAL A 353 1.21 -24.35 -8.69
N VAL A 354 1.82 -24.04 -9.83
CA VAL A 354 3.27 -24.16 -10.01
C VAL A 354 3.92 -22.87 -9.51
N ARG A 355 4.84 -22.98 -8.55
CA ARG A 355 5.48 -21.81 -7.93
C ARG A 355 6.94 -21.75 -8.29
N ASP A 356 7.36 -20.55 -8.67
CA ASP A 356 8.77 -20.15 -8.71
C ASP A 356 9.19 -19.55 -7.35
N VAL A 357 8.94 -20.32 -6.30
CA VAL A 357 9.58 -20.05 -5.01
C VAL A 357 10.94 -20.72 -5.11
N GLY A 358 11.96 -19.93 -5.46
CA GLY A 358 13.35 -20.35 -5.36
C GLY A 358 13.52 -21.10 -4.03
N VAL A 359 14.13 -22.29 -4.10
CA VAL A 359 14.22 -23.23 -2.97
C VAL A 359 14.56 -22.42 -1.73
N PRO A 360 13.71 -22.42 -0.68
CA PRO A 360 14.06 -21.75 0.58
C PRO A 360 15.47 -22.17 0.91
N LEU A 361 16.34 -21.23 1.28
CA LEU A 361 17.66 -21.57 1.82
C LEU A 361 17.38 -22.49 3.00
N GLU A 362 17.37 -23.80 2.77
CA GLU A 362 17.29 -24.77 3.84
C GLU A 362 18.43 -24.36 4.74
N GLU A 363 18.09 -24.07 6.00
CA GLU A 363 19.08 -24.06 7.05
C GLU A 363 19.67 -25.47 6.95
N LYS A 364 20.80 -25.61 6.24
CA LYS A 364 21.63 -26.81 6.32
C LYS A 364 21.99 -26.84 7.78
N ASP A 365 21.18 -27.55 8.57
CA ASP A 365 21.31 -27.64 9.99
C ASP A 365 22.75 -28.03 10.25
N LYS A 366 23.54 -27.05 10.70
CA LYS A 366 24.95 -27.24 11.07
C LYS A 366 25.08 -28.09 12.34
N ASP A 367 23.98 -28.66 12.82
CA ASP A 367 23.93 -29.59 13.95
C ASP A 367 24.53 -30.97 13.67
N LYS A 368 25.09 -31.22 12.49
CA LYS A 368 25.87 -32.45 12.25
C LYS A 368 27.29 -32.48 12.80
N ASP A 369 27.79 -31.43 13.48
CA ASP A 369 29.21 -31.40 13.91
C ASP A 369 29.48 -30.99 15.37
N LYS A 370 28.60 -31.38 16.31
CA LYS A 370 28.96 -31.42 17.75
C LYS A 370 29.08 -32.83 18.32
N GLY A 371 28.96 -33.84 17.47
CA GLY A 371 29.11 -35.25 17.83
C GLY A 371 30.51 -35.81 17.64
N ARG A 372 31.58 -35.14 18.11
CA ARG A 372 32.92 -35.76 18.25
C ARG A 372 33.78 -34.93 19.20
N GLY A 373 34.06 -35.45 20.39
CA GLY A 373 35.24 -34.98 21.14
C GLY A 373 35.18 -34.88 22.67
N THR A 374 34.34 -35.62 23.38
CA THR A 374 34.63 -35.93 24.79
C THR A 374 34.74 -37.44 24.97
N ARG A 375 35.90 -37.99 24.58
CA ARG A 375 36.39 -39.24 25.16
C ARG A 375 37.24 -38.88 26.37
N SER A 376 36.66 -39.11 27.55
CA SER A 376 37.39 -39.35 28.78
C SER A 376 38.22 -40.63 28.66
N GLY A 377 39.45 -40.59 29.16
CA GLY A 377 40.43 -41.67 29.16
C GLY A 377 41.79 -41.09 29.45
#